data_AF-A0A938ZAS1-F1
#
_entry.id   AF-A0A938ZAS1-F1
#
_cell.length_a   1.000
_cell.length_b   1.000
_cell.length_c   1.000
_cell.angle_alpha   90.00
_cell.angle_beta   90.00
_cell.angle_gamma   90.00
#
_symmetry.space_group_name_H-M   'P 1'
#
loop_
_entity.id
_entity.type
_entity.pdbx_description
1 polymer ?
#
loop_
_entity_poly.entity_id
_entity_poly.type
_entity_poly.pdbx_seq_one_letter_code
_entity_poly.pdbx_strand_id
1 'polypeptide(L)'
;MDNSVAYELYLYTIDAYKRLVSMLPLDERLARFDSRCFSKIGELELGDEAFAAVSVRLMLQRKYFVRGKDLFLRGLLKSADQDFATSKDVIEPLLDSLDALNSQSVEFAFGDGKVVEGAFANVEDVMYGVLMHADITRAENLVSVPERMRLVALAPYIAGREYVLLQFSEFLHSAGIKPLSRKEEASATVSLESKGACRQVENSPFWRNLRGRDLGDEDIEKIVQQASRDDLEIAATVLRFKEALSRRPLDLNELNSLVARETICRWDNYLQAAELLEGDYGMSALVRYQEDGSALAKLLPNVREPFLIEGPQLIEGGHDIVLVKRSGIWKIWAMR
;
A
#
# COMPACT_ATOMS: atom_id res chain seq x y z
N MET A 1 -4.98 6.42 22.13
CA MET A 1 -4.69 5.24 21.29
C MET A 1 -3.75 4.35 22.09
N ASP A 2 -3.87 3.02 22.00
CA ASP A 2 -2.87 2.10 22.55
C ASP A 2 -1.50 2.38 21.88
N ASN A 3 -0.41 2.41 22.66
CA ASN A 3 0.94 2.65 22.14
C ASN A 3 1.30 1.62 21.05
N SER A 4 0.87 0.36 21.19
CA SER A 4 1.11 -0.68 20.18
C SER A 4 0.53 -0.29 18.81
N VAL A 5 -0.72 0.17 18.80
CA VAL A 5 -1.40 0.60 17.55
C VAL A 5 -0.73 1.83 16.95
N ALA A 6 -0.22 2.74 17.78
CA ALA A 6 0.51 3.92 17.30
C ALA A 6 1.84 3.53 16.63
N TYR A 7 2.57 2.54 17.15
CA TYR A 7 3.79 2.02 16.52
C TYR A 7 3.50 1.28 15.21
N GLU A 8 2.44 0.47 15.16
CA GLU A 8 1.99 -0.20 13.93
C GLU A 8 1.63 0.84 12.85
N LEU A 9 0.88 1.88 13.22
CA LEU A 9 0.52 2.98 12.32
C LEU A 9 1.77 3.76 11.87
N TYR A 10 2.70 4.01 12.78
CA TYR A 10 3.98 4.65 12.46
C TYR A 10 4.72 3.86 11.39
N LEU A 11 4.91 2.55 11.59
CA LEU A 11 5.59 1.67 10.63
C LEU A 11 4.87 1.62 9.27
N TYR A 12 3.54 1.51 9.25
CA TYR A 12 2.78 1.56 8.00
C TYR A 12 3.01 2.86 7.23
N THR A 13 3.03 4.00 7.93
CA THR A 13 3.21 5.32 7.30
C THR A 13 4.66 5.63 6.93
N ILE A 14 5.64 5.08 7.65
CA ILE A 14 7.07 5.27 7.34
C ILE A 14 7.51 4.39 6.15
N ASP A 15 6.89 3.24 5.94
CA ASP A 15 7.15 2.41 4.76
C ASP A 15 6.66 3.10 3.47
N ALA A 16 5.48 3.73 3.53
CA ALA A 16 5.00 4.60 2.46
C ALA A 16 5.93 5.80 2.23
N TYR A 17 6.45 6.39 3.31
CA TYR A 17 7.45 7.47 3.23
C TYR A 17 8.71 7.00 2.49
N LYS A 18 9.34 5.90 2.93
CA LYS A 18 10.55 5.31 2.34
C LYS A 18 10.38 5.09 0.83
N ARG A 19 9.24 4.52 0.42
CA ARG A 19 8.92 4.27 -1.00
C ARG A 19 8.80 5.55 -1.84
N LEU A 20 8.26 6.63 -1.27
CA LEU A 20 8.12 7.90 -1.98
C LEU A 20 9.47 8.62 -2.11
N VAL A 21 10.24 8.70 -1.03
CA VAL A 21 11.52 9.43 -1.04
C VAL A 21 12.62 8.70 -1.81
N SER A 22 12.51 7.37 -2.00
CA SER A 22 13.42 6.62 -2.89
C SER A 22 13.27 7.01 -4.36
N MET A 23 12.11 7.54 -4.76
CA MET A 23 11.87 8.03 -6.12
C MET A 23 12.39 9.46 -6.34
N LEU A 24 12.75 10.17 -5.27
CA LEU A 24 13.24 11.55 -5.28
C LEU A 24 14.46 11.64 -4.36
N PRO A 25 15.63 11.12 -4.76
CA PRO A 25 16.83 11.13 -3.91
C PRO A 25 17.25 12.57 -3.59
N LEU A 26 17.74 12.78 -2.37
CA LEU A 26 18.35 14.04 -1.94
C LEU A 26 19.87 13.92 -2.08
N ASP A 27 20.52 14.88 -2.75
CA ASP A 27 21.98 14.92 -2.87
C ASP A 27 22.62 14.91 -1.46
N GLU A 28 23.54 13.96 -1.22
CA GLU A 28 24.17 13.78 0.08
C GLU A 28 25.00 15.00 0.53
N ARG A 29 25.59 15.74 -0.42
CA ARG A 29 26.35 16.96 -0.15
C ARG A 29 25.42 18.07 0.33
N LEU A 30 24.22 18.15 -0.25
CA LEU A 30 23.18 19.08 0.18
C LEU A 30 22.60 18.66 1.54
N ALA A 31 22.33 17.37 1.75
CA ALA A 31 21.82 16.82 3.01
C ALA A 31 22.77 16.98 4.20
N ARG A 32 24.09 17.04 3.95
CA ARG A 32 25.12 17.21 4.98
C ARG A 32 25.74 18.61 4.97
N PHE A 33 25.12 19.57 4.28
CA PHE A 33 25.68 20.91 4.19
C PHE A 33 25.75 21.58 5.56
N ASP A 34 26.90 22.15 5.88
CA ASP A 34 27.13 22.88 7.13
C ASP A 34 28.04 24.10 6.91
N SER A 35 28.35 24.82 7.99
CA SER A 35 29.20 26.01 7.94
C SER A 35 30.63 25.77 7.46
N ARG A 36 31.11 24.52 7.46
CA ARG A 36 32.45 24.14 6.99
C ARG A 36 32.44 23.86 5.48
N CYS A 37 31.26 23.64 4.91
CA CYS A 37 31.06 23.31 3.50
C CYS A 37 30.79 24.53 2.59
N PHE A 38 30.78 25.76 3.13
CA PHE A 38 30.45 26.97 2.34
C PHE A 38 31.33 27.17 1.11
N SER A 39 32.61 26.78 1.16
CA SER A 39 33.51 26.87 0.00
C SER A 39 33.09 25.99 -1.18
N LYS A 40 32.26 24.97 -0.94
CA LYS A 40 31.76 24.00 -1.93
C LYS A 40 30.33 24.27 -2.38
N ILE A 41 29.74 25.41 -2.02
CA ILE A 41 28.34 25.72 -2.36
C ILE A 41 28.10 25.74 -3.87
N GLY A 42 29.10 26.11 -4.67
CA GLY A 42 29.02 26.12 -6.14
C GLY A 42 29.03 24.73 -6.77
N GLU A 43 29.34 23.67 -6.01
CA GLU A 43 29.31 22.28 -6.45
C GLU A 43 27.93 21.63 -6.27
N LEU A 44 26.99 22.33 -5.60
CA LEU A 44 25.65 21.83 -5.33
C LEU A 44 24.72 22.06 -6.53
N GLU A 45 24.00 21.01 -6.90
CA GLU A 45 22.94 21.08 -7.90
C GLU A 45 21.63 21.51 -7.21
N LEU A 46 21.35 22.82 -7.22
CA LEU A 46 20.21 23.42 -6.51
C LEU A 46 19.03 23.72 -7.45
N GLY A 47 18.75 22.81 -8.39
CA GLY A 47 17.65 22.92 -9.35
C GLY A 47 16.32 22.37 -8.83
N ASP A 48 15.34 22.26 -9.74
CA ASP A 48 13.97 21.80 -9.44
C ASP A 48 13.92 20.41 -8.77
N GLU A 49 14.85 19.52 -9.12
CA GLU A 49 14.96 18.19 -8.50
C GLU A 49 15.31 18.27 -7.02
N ALA A 50 16.29 19.10 -6.65
CA ALA A 50 16.67 19.34 -5.26
C ALA A 50 15.52 20.03 -4.49
N PHE A 51 14.85 20.99 -5.13
CA PHE A 51 13.67 21.62 -4.58
C PHE A 51 12.54 20.62 -4.30
N ALA A 52 12.22 19.74 -5.26
CA ALA A 52 11.21 18.71 -5.10
C ALA A 52 11.60 17.70 -4.01
N ALA A 53 12.86 17.23 -4.01
CA ALA A 53 13.36 16.27 -3.04
C ALA A 53 13.28 16.79 -1.59
N VAL A 54 13.61 18.06 -1.35
CA VAL A 54 13.51 18.73 -0.04
C VAL A 54 12.05 18.98 0.33
N SER A 55 11.25 19.53 -0.59
CA SER A 55 9.86 19.92 -0.33
C SER A 55 8.96 18.71 -0.07
N VAL A 56 9.07 17.64 -0.85
CA VAL A 56 8.30 16.41 -0.66
C VAL A 56 8.65 15.75 0.67
N ARG A 57 9.95 15.62 1.02
CA ARG A 57 10.37 15.13 2.33
C ARG A 57 9.75 15.95 3.44
N LEU A 58 9.83 17.28 3.32
CA LEU A 58 9.28 18.17 4.31
C LEU A 58 7.77 17.95 4.52
N MET A 59 6.98 17.96 3.44
CA MET A 59 5.53 17.72 3.49
C MET A 59 5.18 16.38 4.14
N LEU A 60 5.87 15.31 3.74
CA LEU A 60 5.60 13.97 4.25
C LEU A 60 6.02 13.81 5.71
N GLN A 61 7.11 14.45 6.13
CA GLN A 61 7.59 14.43 7.51
C GLN A 61 6.67 15.18 8.48
N ARG A 62 5.89 16.15 8.00
CA ARG A 62 5.04 17.03 8.83
C ARG A 62 4.25 16.26 9.89
N LYS A 63 3.60 15.16 9.51
CA LYS A 63 2.74 14.37 10.41
C LYS A 63 3.47 13.85 11.65
N TYR A 64 4.80 13.69 11.60
CA TYR A 64 5.60 13.20 12.73
C TYR A 64 6.03 14.32 13.70
N PHE A 65 5.92 15.58 13.31
CA PHE A 65 6.43 16.71 14.11
C PHE A 65 5.32 17.65 14.62
N VAL A 66 4.05 17.34 14.36
CA VAL A 66 2.91 18.09 14.90
C VAL A 66 2.51 17.55 16.27
N ARG A 67 2.59 18.41 17.30
CA ARG A 67 2.17 18.07 18.67
C ARG A 67 0.67 17.73 18.74
N GLY A 68 0.32 16.80 19.63
CA GLY A 68 -1.07 16.39 19.87
C GLY A 68 -1.69 15.53 18.76
N LYS A 69 -0.88 15.01 17.83
CA LYS A 69 -1.28 14.02 16.83
C LYS A 69 -0.73 12.64 17.19
N ASP A 70 -1.38 11.60 16.69
CA ASP A 70 -1.06 10.20 17.02
C ASP A 70 0.39 9.82 16.67
N LEU A 71 0.94 10.44 15.61
CA LEU A 71 2.28 10.14 15.11
C LEU A 71 3.36 11.10 15.58
N PHE A 72 3.10 11.90 16.62
CA PHE A 72 4.08 12.86 17.13
C PHE A 72 5.34 12.15 17.66
N LEU A 73 6.45 12.25 16.91
CA LEU A 73 7.68 11.47 17.09
C LEU A 73 8.25 11.57 18.50
N ARG A 74 8.35 12.79 19.06
CA ARG A 74 8.86 12.95 20.44
C ARG A 74 7.96 12.26 21.46
N GLY A 75 6.64 12.23 21.21
CA GLY A 75 5.69 11.48 22.03
C GLY A 75 5.94 9.98 21.90
N LEU A 76 6.07 9.48 20.66
CA LEU A 76 6.34 8.07 20.38
C LEU A 76 7.67 7.59 20.98
N LEU A 77 8.75 8.38 20.87
CA LEU A 77 10.04 8.05 21.48
C LEU A 77 9.95 7.98 23.00
N LYS A 78 9.22 8.90 23.64
CA LYS A 78 9.00 8.87 25.10
C LYS A 78 8.15 7.68 25.54
N SER A 79 7.12 7.33 24.77
CA SER A 79 6.34 6.11 25.02
C SER A 79 7.23 4.88 24.87
N ALA A 80 8.07 4.82 23.82
CA ALA A 80 8.97 3.71 23.57
C ALA A 80 10.02 3.56 24.69
N ASP A 81 10.53 4.66 25.25
CA ASP A 81 11.46 4.63 26.40
C ASP A 81 10.83 3.94 27.64
N GLN A 82 9.51 4.05 27.78
CA GLN A 82 8.76 3.39 28.85
C GLN A 82 8.41 1.94 28.51
N ASP A 83 7.99 1.69 27.27
CA ASP A 83 7.52 0.38 26.81
C ASP A 83 8.69 -0.61 26.60
N PHE A 84 9.90 -0.11 26.27
CA PHE A 84 11.09 -0.91 25.95
C PHE A 84 12.25 -0.61 26.91
N ALA A 85 12.11 -1.02 28.17
CA ALA A 85 13.06 -0.70 29.26
C ALA A 85 14.52 -1.11 29.01
N THR A 86 14.78 -2.09 28.14
CA THR A 86 16.13 -2.56 27.79
C THR A 86 16.81 -1.77 26.67
N SER A 87 16.13 -0.81 26.05
CA SER A 87 16.57 -0.18 24.80
C SER A 87 16.78 1.34 24.91
N LYS A 88 17.02 1.82 26.14
CA LYS A 88 17.26 3.24 26.43
C LYS A 88 18.47 3.79 25.69
N ASP A 89 19.49 2.96 25.53
CA ASP A 89 20.71 3.22 24.79
C ASP A 89 20.46 3.53 23.30
N VAL A 90 19.32 3.14 22.74
CA VAL A 90 18.89 3.48 21.38
C VAL A 90 17.98 4.70 21.37
N ILE A 91 17.04 4.81 22.32
CA ILE A 91 16.00 5.83 22.29
C ILE A 91 16.50 7.20 22.78
N GLU A 92 17.35 7.23 23.81
CA GLU A 92 17.91 8.48 24.34
C GLU A 92 18.74 9.23 23.28
N PRO A 93 19.66 8.59 22.51
CA PRO A 93 20.36 9.26 21.42
C PRO A 93 19.45 9.83 20.33
N LEU A 94 18.30 9.20 20.07
CA LEU A 94 17.33 9.71 19.09
C LEU A 94 16.61 10.96 19.62
N LEU A 95 16.29 10.99 20.91
CA LEU A 95 15.75 12.19 21.57
C LEU A 95 16.77 13.33 21.57
N ASP A 96 18.02 13.03 21.90
CA ASP A 96 19.12 14.01 21.89
C ASP A 96 19.38 14.55 20.48
N SER A 97 19.37 13.67 19.47
CA SER A 97 19.49 14.06 18.06
C SER A 97 18.36 14.99 17.63
N LEU A 98 17.13 14.70 18.05
CA LEU A 98 15.98 15.56 17.76
C LEU A 98 16.09 16.92 18.45
N ASP A 99 16.54 16.96 19.71
CA ASP A 99 16.74 18.23 20.43
C ASP A 99 17.88 19.04 19.80
N ALA A 100 19.01 18.40 19.43
CA ALA A 100 20.11 19.05 18.73
C ALA A 100 19.69 19.67 17.38
N LEU A 101 18.88 18.95 16.59
CA LEU A 101 18.32 19.48 15.34
C LEU A 101 17.46 20.72 15.57
N ASN A 102 16.60 20.70 16.59
CA ASN A 102 15.71 21.82 16.91
C ASN A 102 16.46 23.03 17.48
N SER A 103 17.62 22.82 18.10
CA SER A 103 18.50 23.86 18.61
C SER A 103 19.48 24.42 17.58
N GLN A 104 19.45 23.97 16.33
CA GLN A 104 20.33 24.46 15.29
C GLN A 104 20.13 25.97 15.05
N SER A 105 21.20 26.74 15.24
CA SER A 105 21.21 28.18 14.98
C SER A 105 21.23 28.43 13.47
N VAL A 106 20.08 28.84 12.95
CA VAL A 106 19.88 29.26 11.56
C VAL A 106 19.12 30.57 11.59
N GLU A 107 19.60 31.56 10.87
CA GLU A 107 19.01 32.89 10.80
C GLU A 107 18.75 33.27 9.35
N PHE A 108 17.55 33.75 9.07
CA PHE A 108 17.22 34.41 7.81
C PHE A 108 16.94 35.89 8.07
N ALA A 109 17.88 36.73 7.66
CA ALA A 109 17.69 38.17 7.59
C ALA A 109 17.12 38.55 6.22
N PHE A 110 15.94 39.15 6.22
CA PHE A 110 15.23 39.57 5.01
C PHE A 110 15.62 41.01 4.61
N GLY A 111 15.35 41.38 3.36
CA GLY A 111 15.69 42.70 2.82
C GLY A 111 14.97 43.88 3.51
N ASP A 112 13.88 43.61 4.23
CA ASP A 112 13.14 44.58 5.05
C ASP A 112 13.67 44.69 6.49
N GLY A 113 14.75 43.96 6.83
CA GLY A 113 15.35 43.93 8.15
C GLY A 113 14.68 42.99 9.15
N LYS A 114 13.62 42.27 8.75
CA LYS A 114 13.00 41.23 9.58
C LYS A 114 13.93 40.02 9.66
N VAL A 115 13.98 39.38 10.83
CA VAL A 115 14.79 38.20 11.09
C VAL A 115 13.90 37.04 11.53
N VAL A 116 14.08 35.87 10.93
CA VAL A 116 13.48 34.61 11.38
C VAL A 116 14.58 33.66 11.83
N GLU A 117 14.51 33.28 13.10
CA GLU A 117 15.49 32.40 13.75
C GLU A 117 14.94 30.98 13.92
N GLY A 118 15.83 30.01 13.77
CA GLY A 118 15.60 28.60 14.05
C GLY A 118 15.09 27.82 12.83
N ALA A 119 15.67 26.63 12.62
CA ALA A 119 15.30 25.75 11.52
C ALA A 119 13.81 25.37 11.51
N PHE A 120 13.18 25.27 12.68
CA PHE A 120 11.75 24.99 12.80
C PHE A 120 10.88 26.10 12.21
N ALA A 121 11.13 27.37 12.53
CA ALA A 121 10.35 28.50 12.03
C ALA A 121 10.46 28.61 10.50
N ASN A 122 11.67 28.40 9.97
CA ASN A 122 11.92 28.39 8.53
C ASN A 122 11.18 27.28 7.80
N VAL A 123 11.13 26.09 8.40
CA VAL A 123 10.32 24.99 7.88
C VAL A 123 8.84 25.32 7.88
N GLU A 124 8.32 25.97 8.93
CA GLU A 124 6.91 26.37 8.95
C GLU A 124 6.58 27.41 7.88
N ASP A 125 7.51 28.34 7.61
CA ASP A 125 7.35 29.32 6.55
C ASP A 125 7.18 28.63 5.20
N VAL A 126 8.07 27.69 4.84
CA VAL A 126 7.94 26.89 3.60
C VAL A 126 6.65 26.07 3.58
N MET A 127 6.38 25.36 4.68
CA MET A 127 5.22 24.47 4.78
C MET A 127 3.90 25.21 4.55
N TYR A 128 3.70 26.31 5.27
CA TYR A 128 2.42 27.01 5.30
C TYR A 128 2.33 28.17 4.31
N GLY A 129 3.47 28.78 3.97
CA GLY A 129 3.54 29.85 2.97
C GLY A 129 3.42 29.37 1.54
N VAL A 130 3.95 28.18 1.20
CA VAL A 130 3.92 27.68 -0.20
C VAL A 130 3.27 26.30 -0.35
N LEU A 131 3.57 25.34 0.53
CA LEU A 131 3.21 23.94 0.26
C LEU A 131 1.78 23.54 0.67
N MET A 132 1.19 24.20 1.67
CA MET A 132 -0.08 23.77 2.28
C MET A 132 -1.21 24.81 2.23
N HIS A 133 -0.98 26.02 2.74
CA HIS A 133 -2.08 26.97 3.06
C HIS A 133 -1.97 28.33 2.39
N ALA A 134 -0.84 28.65 1.73
CA ALA A 134 -0.58 29.95 1.12
C ALA A 134 -0.77 31.13 2.10
N ASP A 135 -0.23 31.02 3.32
CA ASP A 135 -0.20 32.13 4.27
C ASP A 135 0.60 33.30 3.70
N ILE A 136 -0.04 34.46 3.55
CA ILE A 136 0.55 35.61 2.85
C ILE A 136 1.82 36.14 3.53
N THR A 137 1.84 36.25 4.86
CA THR A 137 3.00 36.77 5.59
C THR A 137 4.18 35.81 5.48
N ARG A 138 3.92 34.50 5.54
CA ARG A 138 4.95 33.48 5.34
C ARG A 138 5.41 33.45 3.88
N ALA A 139 4.50 33.59 2.92
CA ALA A 139 4.83 33.67 1.50
C ALA A 139 5.69 34.91 1.18
N GLU A 140 5.42 36.06 1.80
CA GLU A 140 6.24 37.28 1.67
C GLU A 140 7.66 37.06 2.22
N ASN A 141 7.81 36.45 3.40
CA ASN A 141 9.13 36.01 3.89
C ASN A 141 9.82 35.09 2.86
N LEU A 142 9.01 34.24 2.19
CA LEU A 142 9.48 33.32 1.16
C LEU A 142 9.83 33.98 -0.19
N VAL A 143 9.40 35.20 -0.48
CA VAL A 143 9.86 35.91 -1.68
C VAL A 143 11.15 36.69 -1.40
N SER A 144 11.38 37.07 -0.15
CA SER A 144 12.50 37.93 0.27
C SER A 144 13.89 37.28 0.28
N VAL A 145 14.01 35.97 0.08
CA VAL A 145 15.31 35.24 0.04
C VAL A 145 15.35 34.36 -1.20
N PRO A 146 16.48 34.32 -1.94
CA PRO A 146 16.66 33.39 -3.05
C PRO A 146 16.43 31.94 -2.65
N GLU A 147 15.67 31.20 -3.47
CA GLU A 147 15.32 29.79 -3.21
C GLU A 147 16.54 28.91 -2.93
N ARG A 148 17.61 29.07 -3.71
CA ARG A 148 18.88 28.34 -3.53
C ARG A 148 19.46 28.48 -2.11
N MET A 149 19.34 29.65 -1.49
CA MET A 149 19.85 29.88 -0.13
C MET A 149 18.97 29.14 0.88
N ARG A 150 17.65 29.10 0.65
CA ARG A 150 16.74 28.34 1.50
C ARG A 150 16.98 26.84 1.40
N LEU A 151 17.19 26.31 0.21
CA LEU A 151 17.45 24.88 0.03
C LEU A 151 18.67 24.43 0.83
N VAL A 152 19.75 25.19 0.75
CA VAL A 152 20.99 24.93 1.48
C VAL A 152 20.80 24.96 2.99
N ALA A 153 19.93 25.83 3.51
CA ALA A 153 19.63 25.93 4.93
C ALA A 153 18.62 24.89 5.43
N LEU A 154 17.67 24.47 4.59
CA LEU A 154 16.58 23.56 4.97
C LEU A 154 16.97 22.09 4.84
N ALA A 155 17.71 21.74 3.78
CA ALA A 155 18.00 20.35 3.47
C ALA A 155 18.71 19.59 4.62
N PRO A 156 19.71 20.16 5.32
CA PRO A 156 20.35 19.48 6.44
C PRO A 156 19.40 19.17 7.60
N TYR A 157 18.52 20.11 7.92
CA TYR A 157 17.55 19.93 9.00
C TYR A 157 16.50 18.86 8.65
N ILE A 158 16.02 18.85 7.39
CA ILE A 158 15.06 17.86 6.90
C ILE A 158 15.69 16.46 6.78
N ALA A 159 16.94 16.38 6.35
CA ALA A 159 17.70 15.14 6.31
C ALA A 159 17.99 14.59 7.72
N GLY A 160 18.30 15.46 8.68
CA GLY A 160 18.46 15.08 10.08
C GLY A 160 17.17 14.53 10.68
N ARG A 161 16.02 15.17 10.41
CA ARG A 161 14.70 14.64 10.80
C ARG A 161 14.43 13.28 10.17
N GLU A 162 14.75 13.11 8.89
CA GLU A 162 14.63 11.83 8.18
C GLU A 162 15.45 10.73 8.87
N TYR A 163 16.71 11.03 9.23
CA TYR A 163 17.56 10.08 9.95
C TYR A 163 16.91 9.57 11.23
N VAL A 164 16.41 10.46 12.11
CA VAL A 164 15.75 10.06 13.37
C VAL A 164 14.51 9.18 13.10
N LEU A 165 13.72 9.52 12.09
CA LEU A 165 12.55 8.72 11.70
C LEU A 165 12.98 7.31 11.24
N LEU A 166 13.97 7.21 10.36
CA LEU A 166 14.41 5.91 9.84
C LEU A 166 15.00 5.04 10.95
N GLN A 167 15.84 5.60 11.83
CA GLN A 167 16.40 4.87 12.96
C GLN A 167 15.31 4.38 13.93
N PHE A 168 14.29 5.21 14.20
CA PHE A 168 13.17 4.76 15.03
C PHE A 168 12.37 3.61 14.37
N SER A 169 12.23 3.62 13.04
CA SER A 169 11.60 2.51 12.32
C SER A 169 12.40 1.21 12.41
N GLU A 170 13.73 1.28 12.30
CA GLU A 170 14.62 0.12 12.43
C GLU A 170 14.57 -0.46 13.84
N PHE A 171 14.51 0.40 14.85
CA PHE A 171 14.31 0.02 16.23
C PHE A 171 12.99 -0.76 16.42
N LEU A 172 11.87 -0.23 15.96
CA LEU A 172 10.56 -0.88 16.10
C LEU A 172 10.49 -2.24 15.38
N HIS A 173 11.09 -2.36 14.20
CA HIS A 173 11.21 -3.65 13.51
C HIS A 173 12.05 -4.65 14.30
N SER A 174 13.17 -4.20 14.88
CA SER A 174 14.05 -5.04 15.71
C SER A 174 13.36 -5.49 17.00
N ALA A 175 12.43 -4.68 17.52
CA ALA A 175 11.56 -5.01 18.64
C ALA A 175 10.39 -5.95 18.28
N GLY A 176 10.27 -6.38 17.00
CA GLY A 176 9.25 -7.31 16.54
C GLY A 176 7.89 -6.68 16.21
N ILE A 177 7.79 -5.34 16.22
CA ILE A 177 6.57 -4.66 15.81
C ILE A 177 6.39 -4.78 14.30
N LYS A 178 5.17 -5.11 13.87
CA LYS A 178 4.81 -5.22 12.46
C LYS A 178 4.05 -3.96 12.02
N PRO A 179 4.16 -3.55 10.74
CA PRO A 179 3.32 -2.48 10.22
C PRO A 179 1.83 -2.80 10.37
N LEU A 180 1.01 -1.76 10.54
CA LEU A 180 -0.44 -1.88 10.59
C LEU A 180 -0.95 -2.67 9.38
N SER A 181 -1.57 -3.81 9.65
CA SER A 181 -2.11 -4.69 8.62
C SER A 181 -3.64 -4.68 8.63
N ARG A 182 -4.21 -5.03 7.49
CA ARG A 182 -5.66 -5.19 7.34
C ARG A 182 -6.16 -6.34 8.21
N LYS A 183 -7.28 -6.14 8.90
CA LYS A 183 -8.08 -7.24 9.47
C LYS A 183 -9.03 -7.73 8.39
N GLU A 184 -8.88 -8.98 7.95
CA GLU A 184 -9.58 -9.57 6.80
C GLU A 184 -11.06 -9.94 7.05
N GLU A 185 -11.82 -9.07 7.73
CA GLU A 185 -13.23 -9.37 8.01
C GLU A 185 -14.12 -9.22 6.78
N ALA A 186 -13.74 -8.36 5.83
CA ALA A 186 -14.43 -8.16 4.57
C ALA A 186 -13.49 -7.64 3.49
N SER A 187 -13.74 -8.02 2.24
CA SER A 187 -13.01 -7.59 1.05
C SER A 187 -13.31 -6.13 0.70
N ALA A 188 -12.36 -5.49 0.02
CA ALA A 188 -12.47 -4.11 -0.43
C ALA A 188 -12.92 -4.13 -1.88
N THR A 189 -13.79 -3.19 -2.24
CA THR A 189 -14.40 -3.15 -3.57
C THR A 189 -14.35 -1.73 -4.11
N VAL A 190 -14.02 -1.58 -5.38
CA VAL A 190 -14.09 -0.28 -6.08
C VAL A 190 -15.18 -0.40 -7.13
N SER A 191 -16.29 0.33 -6.96
CA SER A 191 -17.33 0.39 -7.97
C SER A 191 -17.14 1.65 -8.82
N LEU A 192 -16.95 1.48 -10.12
CA LEU A 192 -16.93 2.59 -11.08
C LEU A 192 -18.36 2.82 -11.58
N GLU A 193 -18.83 4.06 -11.57
CA GLU A 193 -20.12 4.49 -12.15
C GLU A 193 -21.40 3.83 -11.57
N SER A 194 -21.28 2.98 -10.55
CA SER A 194 -22.39 2.21 -10.00
C SER A 194 -23.16 3.00 -8.93
N LYS A 195 -23.83 4.10 -9.28
CA LYS A 195 -24.75 4.78 -8.33
C LYS A 195 -26.08 4.02 -8.29
N GLY A 196 -26.52 3.58 -7.11
CA GLY A 196 -27.86 3.03 -6.87
C GLY A 196 -27.96 1.53 -6.57
N ALA A 197 -26.96 0.71 -6.90
CA ALA A 197 -26.97 -0.72 -6.57
C ALA A 197 -26.82 -0.96 -5.05
N CYS A 198 -27.63 -1.88 -4.53
CA CYS A 198 -27.71 -2.24 -3.11
C CYS A 198 -26.50 -3.07 -2.66
N ARG A 199 -26.22 -3.12 -1.36
CA ARG A 199 -25.20 -4.02 -0.75
C ARG A 199 -25.92 -5.02 0.15
N GLN A 200 -26.46 -6.07 -0.46
CA GLN A 200 -27.34 -7.06 0.17
C GLN A 200 -26.76 -8.48 0.05
N VAL A 201 -25.43 -8.60 0.07
CA VAL A 201 -24.73 -9.89 0.17
C VAL A 201 -24.52 -10.18 1.66
N GLU A 202 -25.37 -11.02 2.23
CA GLU A 202 -25.37 -11.34 3.67
C GLU A 202 -24.80 -12.75 3.90
N ASN A 203 -25.11 -13.69 3.01
CA ASN A 203 -24.75 -15.09 3.19
C ASN A 203 -23.28 -15.41 2.89
N SER A 204 -22.56 -14.50 2.25
CA SER A 204 -21.10 -14.53 2.07
C SER A 204 -20.44 -13.31 2.75
N PRO A 205 -20.23 -13.32 4.08
CA PRO A 205 -19.87 -12.12 4.85
C PRO A 205 -18.56 -11.43 4.42
N PHE A 206 -17.59 -12.21 3.93
CA PHE A 206 -16.34 -11.68 3.38
C PHE A 206 -16.62 -10.71 2.20
N TRP A 207 -17.69 -10.96 1.44
CA TRP A 207 -18.07 -10.19 0.26
C TRP A 207 -19.18 -9.16 0.51
N ARG A 208 -19.57 -8.90 1.76
CA ARG A 208 -20.66 -7.96 2.13
C ARG A 208 -20.55 -6.53 1.57
N ASN A 209 -19.33 -6.12 1.19
CA ASN A 209 -19.07 -4.79 0.63
C ASN A 209 -19.35 -4.68 -0.87
N LEU A 210 -19.57 -5.81 -1.56
CA LEU A 210 -19.99 -5.84 -2.95
C LEU A 210 -21.35 -5.19 -3.11
N ARG A 211 -21.51 -4.44 -4.21
CA ARG A 211 -22.84 -4.08 -4.69
C ARG A 211 -23.45 -5.31 -5.36
N GLY A 212 -24.59 -5.74 -4.89
CA GLY A 212 -25.09 -7.06 -5.18
C GLY A 212 -26.12 -7.52 -4.16
N ARG A 213 -26.63 -8.72 -4.40
CA ARG A 213 -27.60 -9.40 -3.54
C ARG A 213 -27.32 -10.89 -3.54
N ASP A 214 -27.68 -11.56 -2.46
CA ASP A 214 -27.72 -13.03 -2.45
C ASP A 214 -28.70 -13.54 -3.52
N LEU A 215 -28.37 -14.68 -4.11
CA LEU A 215 -29.19 -15.35 -5.13
C LEU A 215 -30.02 -16.46 -4.50
N GLY A 216 -31.27 -16.61 -4.97
CA GLY A 216 -32.09 -17.78 -4.68
C GLY A 216 -32.06 -18.81 -5.81
N ASP A 217 -32.64 -19.98 -5.56
CA ASP A 217 -32.68 -21.10 -6.52
C ASP A 217 -33.24 -20.70 -7.90
N GLU A 218 -34.33 -19.91 -7.92
CA GLU A 218 -34.92 -19.42 -9.18
C GLU A 218 -33.97 -18.53 -10.00
N ASP A 219 -33.11 -17.74 -9.33
CA ASP A 219 -32.13 -16.91 -10.03
C ASP A 219 -31.03 -17.79 -10.65
N ILE A 220 -30.59 -18.82 -9.92
CA ILE A 220 -29.58 -19.78 -10.38
C ILE A 220 -30.11 -20.54 -11.59
N GLU A 221 -31.34 -21.03 -11.54
CA GLU A 221 -31.98 -21.72 -12.66
C GLU A 221 -32.03 -20.84 -13.91
N LYS A 222 -32.37 -19.56 -13.77
CA LYS A 222 -32.38 -18.60 -14.89
C LYS A 222 -30.99 -18.40 -15.49
N ILE A 223 -29.96 -18.27 -14.66
CA ILE A 223 -28.57 -18.14 -15.12
C ILE A 223 -28.16 -19.39 -15.91
N VAL A 224 -28.47 -20.59 -15.41
CA VAL A 224 -28.15 -21.86 -16.08
C VAL A 224 -28.90 -22.00 -17.41
N GLN A 225 -30.18 -21.61 -17.47
CA GLN A 225 -30.98 -21.66 -18.70
C GLN A 225 -30.49 -20.67 -19.77
N GLN A 226 -29.89 -19.56 -19.37
CA GLN A 226 -29.35 -18.54 -20.28
C GLN A 226 -27.90 -18.82 -20.71
N ALA A 227 -27.18 -19.69 -19.98
CA ALA A 227 -25.79 -20.01 -20.26
C ALA A 227 -25.66 -20.80 -21.59
N SER A 228 -24.61 -20.50 -22.35
CA SER A 228 -24.31 -21.26 -23.56
C SER A 228 -23.83 -22.67 -23.21
N ARG A 229 -23.93 -23.60 -24.18
CA ARG A 229 -23.42 -24.96 -24.00
C ARG A 229 -21.92 -24.97 -23.65
N ASP A 230 -21.14 -24.08 -24.28
CA ASP A 230 -19.71 -23.97 -24.02
C ASP A 230 -19.45 -23.42 -22.60
N ASP A 231 -20.21 -22.43 -22.13
CA ASP A 231 -20.08 -21.91 -20.77
C ASP A 231 -20.41 -22.97 -19.72
N LEU A 232 -21.46 -23.78 -19.95
CA LEU A 232 -21.83 -24.90 -19.08
C LEU A 232 -20.76 -25.99 -19.05
N GLU A 233 -20.12 -26.30 -20.18
CA GLU A 233 -19.03 -27.27 -20.25
C GLU A 233 -17.77 -26.77 -19.51
N ILE A 234 -17.44 -25.48 -19.66
CA ILE A 234 -16.36 -24.83 -18.94
C ILE A 234 -16.64 -24.87 -17.43
N ALA A 235 -17.83 -24.43 -17.02
CA ALA A 235 -18.29 -24.45 -15.64
C ALA A 235 -18.16 -25.85 -15.02
N ALA A 236 -18.68 -26.88 -15.71
CA ALA A 236 -18.58 -28.26 -15.26
C ALA A 236 -17.13 -28.75 -15.15
N THR A 237 -16.27 -28.39 -16.10
CA THR A 237 -14.85 -28.77 -16.09
C THR A 237 -14.11 -28.16 -14.89
N VAL A 238 -14.35 -26.88 -14.61
CA VAL A 238 -13.73 -26.16 -13.50
C VAL A 238 -14.22 -26.69 -12.14
N LEU A 239 -15.53 -26.93 -12.00
CA LEU A 239 -16.10 -27.49 -10.77
C LEU A 239 -15.55 -28.88 -10.47
N ARG A 240 -15.50 -29.76 -11.48
CA ARG A 240 -14.90 -31.10 -11.33
C ARG A 240 -13.42 -31.03 -10.95
N PHE A 241 -12.69 -30.07 -11.50
CA PHE A 241 -11.28 -29.88 -11.15
C PHE A 241 -11.11 -29.43 -9.70
N LYS A 242 -11.90 -28.44 -9.26
CA LYS A 242 -11.92 -28.01 -7.86
C LYS A 242 -12.28 -29.17 -6.91
N GLU A 243 -13.31 -29.95 -7.25
CA GLU A 243 -13.70 -31.13 -6.46
C GLU A 243 -12.63 -32.21 -6.42
N ALA A 244 -11.92 -32.44 -7.53
CA ALA A 244 -10.81 -33.40 -7.54
C ALA A 244 -9.63 -32.92 -6.68
N LEU A 245 -9.37 -31.60 -6.62
CA LEU A 245 -8.33 -31.00 -5.77
C LEU A 245 -8.65 -31.02 -4.28
N SER A 246 -9.93 -31.03 -3.90
CA SER A 246 -10.35 -31.08 -2.49
C SER A 246 -10.30 -32.50 -1.89
N ARG A 247 -10.18 -33.54 -2.71
CA ARG A 247 -10.09 -34.93 -2.23
C ARG A 247 -8.72 -35.22 -1.60
N ARG A 248 -8.72 -36.10 -0.60
CA ARG A 248 -7.52 -36.61 0.07
C ARG A 248 -7.65 -38.15 0.19
N PRO A 249 -6.78 -38.95 -0.47
CA PRO A 249 -5.69 -38.54 -1.37
C PRO A 249 -6.20 -37.96 -2.71
N LEU A 250 -5.32 -37.25 -3.43
CA LEU A 250 -5.62 -36.73 -4.77
C LEU A 250 -5.71 -37.86 -5.80
N ASP A 251 -6.68 -37.78 -6.71
CA ASP A 251 -6.77 -38.67 -7.88
C ASP A 251 -6.08 -38.04 -9.09
N LEU A 252 -4.82 -38.43 -9.30
CA LEU A 252 -4.02 -37.91 -10.42
C LEU A 252 -4.59 -38.30 -11.79
N ASN A 253 -5.29 -39.42 -11.91
CA ASN A 253 -5.88 -39.83 -13.19
C ASN A 253 -7.05 -38.92 -13.56
N GLU A 254 -7.90 -38.60 -12.59
CA GLU A 254 -8.99 -37.64 -12.79
C GLU A 254 -8.45 -36.25 -13.12
N LEU A 255 -7.47 -35.73 -12.35
CA LEU A 255 -6.88 -34.41 -12.59
C LEU A 255 -6.20 -34.31 -13.96
N ASN A 256 -5.40 -35.32 -14.34
CA ASN A 256 -4.77 -35.38 -15.66
C ASN A 256 -5.78 -35.46 -16.81
N SER A 257 -6.98 -36.00 -16.56
CA SER A 257 -8.05 -36.04 -17.56
C SER A 257 -8.71 -34.68 -17.78
N LEU A 258 -8.67 -33.77 -16.81
CA LEU A 258 -9.30 -32.45 -16.86
C LEU A 258 -8.35 -31.37 -17.42
N VAL A 259 -7.04 -31.60 -17.32
CA VAL A 259 -5.98 -30.70 -17.78
C VAL A 259 -5.57 -31.00 -19.22
N ALA A 260 -5.10 -29.98 -19.94
CA ALA A 260 -4.54 -30.10 -21.28
C ALA A 260 -3.22 -30.90 -21.22
N ARG A 261 -3.09 -31.94 -22.05
CA ARG A 261 -1.98 -32.91 -22.02
C ARG A 261 -0.60 -32.23 -22.08
N GLU A 262 -0.51 -31.13 -22.81
CA GLU A 262 0.69 -30.33 -23.02
C GLU A 262 1.17 -29.60 -21.75
N THR A 263 0.29 -29.46 -20.75
CA THR A 263 0.57 -28.72 -19.52
C THR A 263 0.69 -29.60 -18.28
N ILE A 264 0.38 -30.91 -18.36
CA ILE A 264 0.43 -31.84 -17.21
C ILE A 264 1.75 -31.74 -16.45
N CYS A 265 2.89 -31.66 -17.15
CA CYS A 265 4.21 -31.55 -16.53
C CYS A 265 4.43 -30.27 -15.69
N ARG A 266 3.57 -29.25 -15.83
CA ARG A 266 3.63 -28.00 -15.08
C ARG A 266 2.84 -28.05 -13.76
N TRP A 267 2.03 -29.08 -13.56
CA TRP A 267 1.18 -29.22 -12.38
C TRP A 267 1.80 -30.10 -11.29
N ASP A 268 2.96 -30.72 -11.56
CA ASP A 268 3.65 -31.66 -10.67
C ASP A 268 2.71 -32.73 -10.09
N ASN A 269 2.35 -32.61 -8.82
CA ASN A 269 1.45 -33.51 -8.10
C ASN A 269 0.16 -32.81 -7.63
N TYR A 270 -0.13 -31.62 -8.17
CA TYR A 270 -1.31 -30.79 -7.88
C TYR A 270 -1.44 -30.31 -6.42
N LEU A 271 -0.46 -30.54 -5.54
CA LEU A 271 -0.55 -30.13 -4.13
C LEU A 271 -0.63 -28.62 -3.97
N GLN A 272 0.21 -27.87 -4.68
CA GLN A 272 0.18 -26.41 -4.64
C GLN A 272 -1.18 -25.86 -5.10
N ALA A 273 -1.76 -26.44 -6.15
CA ALA A 273 -3.09 -26.05 -6.62
C ALA A 273 -4.19 -26.36 -5.60
N ALA A 274 -4.08 -27.48 -4.90
CA ALA A 274 -5.00 -27.86 -3.83
C ALA A 274 -4.88 -26.95 -2.60
N GLU A 275 -3.67 -26.52 -2.23
CA GLU A 275 -3.44 -25.55 -1.15
C GLU A 275 -4.02 -24.17 -1.51
N LEU A 276 -3.83 -23.72 -2.76
CA LEU A 276 -4.35 -22.45 -3.24
C LEU A 276 -5.88 -22.38 -3.32
N LEU A 277 -6.56 -23.53 -3.42
CA LEU A 277 -8.02 -23.65 -3.48
C LEU A 277 -8.64 -24.25 -2.20
N GLU A 278 -7.92 -24.18 -1.08
CA GLU A 278 -8.44 -24.63 0.20
C GLU A 278 -9.57 -23.71 0.70
N GLY A 279 -10.70 -24.31 1.10
CA GLY A 279 -11.86 -23.60 1.63
C GLY A 279 -12.99 -23.32 0.62
N ASP A 280 -13.84 -22.36 0.97
CA ASP A 280 -15.07 -22.07 0.23
C ASP A 280 -14.81 -21.20 -1.01
N TYR A 281 -14.73 -21.82 -2.18
CA TYR A 281 -14.61 -21.10 -3.46
C TYR A 281 -15.90 -21.10 -4.28
N GLY A 282 -16.33 -19.93 -4.71
CA GLY A 282 -17.44 -19.74 -5.64
C GLY A 282 -16.92 -19.52 -7.05
N MET A 283 -17.60 -20.10 -8.04
CA MET A 283 -17.26 -19.90 -9.45
C MET A 283 -18.14 -18.83 -10.06
N SER A 284 -17.53 -17.91 -10.81
CA SER A 284 -18.26 -16.93 -11.62
C SER A 284 -19.03 -17.64 -12.73
N ALA A 285 -20.31 -17.31 -12.88
CA ALA A 285 -21.12 -17.77 -14.01
C ALA A 285 -20.72 -17.09 -15.34
N LEU A 286 -20.03 -15.93 -15.27
CA LEU A 286 -19.51 -15.26 -16.45
C LEU A 286 -18.15 -15.85 -16.85
N VAL A 287 -18.09 -16.40 -18.07
CA VAL A 287 -16.87 -16.85 -18.73
C VAL A 287 -16.36 -15.77 -19.67
N ARG A 288 -15.08 -15.44 -19.59
CA ARG A 288 -14.44 -14.44 -20.46
C ARG A 288 -13.63 -15.14 -21.55
N TYR A 289 -14.08 -15.03 -22.79
CA TYR A 289 -13.35 -15.52 -23.97
C TYR A 289 -12.26 -14.55 -24.39
N GLN A 290 -11.12 -15.08 -24.81
CA GLN A 290 -9.98 -14.34 -25.32
C GLN A 290 -9.89 -14.42 -26.86
N GLU A 291 -9.14 -13.51 -27.47
CA GLU A 291 -8.93 -13.47 -28.92
C GLU A 291 -8.24 -14.72 -29.47
N ASP A 292 -7.42 -15.40 -28.65
CA ASP A 292 -6.73 -16.64 -29.01
C ASP A 292 -7.63 -17.89 -28.93
N GLY A 293 -8.91 -17.71 -28.61
CA GLY A 293 -9.89 -18.78 -28.46
C GLY A 293 -9.83 -19.52 -27.12
N SER A 294 -9.00 -19.06 -26.18
CA SER A 294 -9.05 -19.53 -24.78
C SER A 294 -10.21 -18.88 -24.02
N ALA A 295 -10.54 -19.48 -22.88
CA ALA A 295 -11.59 -19.00 -21.99
C ALA A 295 -11.05 -18.88 -20.56
N LEU A 296 -11.57 -17.91 -19.82
CA LEU A 296 -11.24 -17.65 -18.43
C LEU A 296 -12.48 -17.80 -17.55
N ALA A 297 -12.38 -18.65 -16.55
CA ALA A 297 -13.38 -18.79 -15.49
C ALA A 297 -12.77 -18.35 -14.16
N LYS A 298 -13.46 -17.46 -13.45
CA LYS A 298 -12.97 -16.90 -12.19
C LYS A 298 -13.49 -17.69 -11.00
N LEU A 299 -12.58 -18.05 -10.09
CA LEU A 299 -12.90 -18.60 -8.78
C LEU A 299 -12.66 -17.53 -7.71
N LEU A 300 -13.64 -17.29 -6.83
CA LEU A 300 -13.55 -16.32 -5.74
C LEU A 300 -13.51 -17.06 -4.39
N PRO A 301 -12.57 -16.72 -3.49
CA PRO A 301 -12.51 -17.33 -2.15
C PRO A 301 -13.65 -16.83 -1.27
N ASN A 302 -13.89 -17.51 -0.14
CA ASN A 302 -14.86 -17.15 0.89
C ASN A 302 -16.30 -16.95 0.35
N VAL A 303 -16.69 -17.68 -0.69
CA VAL A 303 -18.06 -17.69 -1.21
C VAL A 303 -18.77 -18.91 -0.65
N ARG A 304 -19.64 -18.68 0.34
CA ARG A 304 -20.41 -19.74 1.02
C ARG A 304 -21.72 -20.00 0.30
N GLU A 305 -22.39 -18.92 -0.09
CA GLU A 305 -23.65 -18.95 -0.82
C GLU A 305 -23.54 -18.09 -2.09
N PRO A 306 -24.26 -18.44 -3.17
CA PRO A 306 -24.26 -17.68 -4.42
C PRO A 306 -24.79 -16.25 -4.24
N PHE A 307 -24.13 -15.29 -4.88
CA PHE A 307 -24.57 -13.90 -4.92
C PHE A 307 -24.35 -13.30 -6.30
N LEU A 308 -25.13 -12.27 -6.62
CA LEU A 308 -25.00 -11.47 -7.82
C LEU A 308 -24.09 -10.28 -7.57
N ILE A 309 -23.18 -10.01 -8.50
CA ILE A 309 -22.40 -8.77 -8.52
C ILE A 309 -23.08 -7.80 -9.50
N GLU A 310 -23.48 -6.63 -9.00
CA GLU A 310 -24.14 -5.60 -9.81
C GLU A 310 -23.16 -4.53 -10.27
N GLY A 311 -23.11 -4.29 -11.57
CA GLY A 311 -22.28 -3.27 -12.20
C GLY A 311 -20.77 -3.58 -12.18
N PRO A 312 -19.97 -2.73 -12.86
CA PRO A 312 -18.53 -2.91 -12.93
C PRO A 312 -17.87 -2.61 -11.57
N GLN A 313 -17.35 -3.66 -10.94
CA GLN A 313 -16.65 -3.58 -9.66
C GLN A 313 -15.27 -4.23 -9.75
N LEU A 314 -14.24 -3.50 -9.31
CA LEU A 314 -12.93 -4.06 -9.05
C LEU A 314 -13.01 -4.85 -7.75
N ILE A 315 -12.72 -6.14 -7.85
CA ILE A 315 -12.57 -7.06 -6.72
C ILE A 315 -11.14 -7.59 -6.72
N GLU A 316 -10.50 -7.52 -5.57
CA GLU A 316 -9.17 -8.08 -5.37
C GLU A 316 -9.26 -9.56 -4.98
N GLY A 317 -8.30 -10.36 -5.46
CA GLY A 317 -8.21 -11.78 -5.19
C GLY A 317 -9.03 -12.66 -6.14
N GLY A 318 -9.09 -13.95 -5.78
CA GLY A 318 -9.57 -15.01 -6.66
C GLY A 318 -8.47 -15.58 -7.55
N HIS A 319 -8.82 -16.67 -8.24
CA HIS A 319 -7.95 -17.34 -9.21
C HIS A 319 -8.64 -17.38 -10.56
N ASP A 320 -7.88 -17.10 -11.62
CA ASP A 320 -8.35 -17.27 -12.99
C ASP A 320 -7.95 -18.65 -13.49
N ILE A 321 -8.94 -19.49 -13.80
CA ILE A 321 -8.74 -20.76 -14.47
C ILE A 321 -8.75 -20.52 -15.98
N VAL A 322 -7.63 -20.82 -16.62
CA VAL A 322 -7.46 -20.72 -18.07
C VAL A 322 -7.86 -22.04 -18.70
N LEU A 323 -8.78 -22.02 -19.65
CA LEU A 323 -9.22 -23.19 -20.40
C LEU A 323 -8.95 -23.02 -21.89
N VAL A 324 -8.65 -24.14 -22.55
CA VAL A 324 -8.48 -24.22 -24.00
C VAL A 324 -9.33 -25.37 -24.55
N LYS A 325 -9.88 -25.20 -25.75
CA LYS A 325 -10.61 -26.28 -26.43
C LYS A 325 -9.62 -27.22 -27.13
N ARG A 326 -9.70 -28.51 -26.85
CA ARG A 326 -8.89 -29.58 -27.47
C ARG A 326 -9.80 -30.72 -27.91
N SER A 327 -9.77 -31.03 -29.20
CA SER A 327 -10.63 -32.05 -29.81
C SER A 327 -12.12 -31.87 -29.47
N GLY A 328 -12.57 -30.61 -29.42
CA GLY A 328 -13.96 -30.27 -29.09
C GLY A 328 -14.30 -30.22 -27.61
N ILE A 329 -13.35 -30.51 -26.71
CA ILE A 329 -13.57 -30.55 -25.25
C ILE A 329 -12.77 -29.44 -24.57
N TRP A 330 -13.36 -28.76 -23.59
CA TRP A 330 -12.64 -27.78 -22.78
C TRP A 330 -11.69 -28.46 -21.78
N LYS A 331 -10.44 -27.99 -21.73
CA LYS A 331 -9.39 -28.50 -20.85
C LYS A 331 -8.71 -27.37 -20.10
N ILE A 332 -8.36 -27.61 -18.85
CA ILE A 332 -7.64 -26.64 -18.03
C ILE A 332 -6.19 -26.54 -18.50
N TRP A 333 -5.74 -25.32 -18.74
CA TRP A 333 -4.40 -25.02 -19.20
C TRP A 333 -3.51 -24.49 -18.06
N ALA A 334 -4.06 -23.61 -17.22
CA ALA A 334 -3.35 -22.99 -16.10
C ALA A 334 -4.33 -22.48 -15.04
N MET A 335 -3.82 -22.25 -13.83
CA MET A 335 -4.44 -21.46 -12.78
C MET A 335 -3.52 -20.29 -12.47
N ARG A 336 -4.07 -19.08 -12.35
CA ARG A 336 -3.31 -17.84 -12.11
C ARG A 336 -3.88 -17.04 -10.95
#